data_AF-A0AAD8Z1J8-F1
#
_entry.id   AF-A0AAD8Z1J8-F1
#
_cell.length_a   1.000
_cell.length_b   1.000
_cell.length_c   1.000
_cell.angle_alpha   90.00
_cell.angle_beta   90.00
_cell.angle_gamma   90.00
#
_symmetry.space_group_name_H-M   'P 1'
#
loop_
_entity.id
_entity.type
_entity.pdbx_description
1 polymer ?
#
loop_
_entity_poly.entity_id
_entity_poly.type
_entity_poly.pdbx_seq_one_letter_code
_entity_poly.pdbx_strand_id
1 'polypeptide(L)'
;MATAPVTQRTGGTRAQLPPCYYEGYLEKRGAKEKVSRRLWTCLCGNTLFFFNNAKDSHYVEKLDLSAFVSLIDDGSRDRNLEAARMNLRMKDGEIKLTAPNLEARELWKGFIYSVVDLSVPTTLTLLPGQVHVLKEVVEKERQRRRAARSLARAPASPLSVPLVGEIPACFRPVSRTEAEVLLERHPDCGNMLLRPGRDGSSLAVTTRQDLNGSVFRHYRVTQKLQGGYIIDVENPQIPCPTLYDVINALVEKTAGTLQPFLLEEPYEENI
;
A
#
# COMPACT_ATOMS: atom_id res chain seq x y z
N MET A 1 -9.24 40.25 21.72
CA MET A 1 -9.10 38.86 22.18
C MET A 1 -9.09 37.97 20.96
N ALA A 2 -7.93 37.40 20.62
CA ALA A 2 -7.72 36.64 19.41
C ALA A 2 -8.10 35.17 19.62
N THR A 3 -9.04 34.68 18.82
CA THR A 3 -9.37 33.26 18.67
C THR A 3 -8.35 32.62 17.72
N ALA A 4 -7.57 31.67 18.22
CA ALA A 4 -6.62 30.89 17.43
C ALA A 4 -7.36 29.89 16.50
N PRO A 5 -6.89 29.69 15.26
CA PRO A 5 -7.52 28.74 14.34
C PRO A 5 -7.13 27.30 14.70
N VAL A 6 -8.12 26.41 14.59
CA VAL A 6 -7.97 24.96 14.75
C VAL A 6 -7.16 24.43 13.57
N THR A 7 -5.92 24.02 13.84
CA THR A 7 -5.10 23.27 12.89
C THR A 7 -5.76 21.91 12.60
N GLN A 8 -6.29 21.75 11.39
CA GLN A 8 -6.67 20.44 10.86
C GLN A 8 -5.41 19.56 10.79
N ARG A 9 -5.39 18.50 11.59
CA ARG A 9 -4.32 17.51 11.59
C ARG A 9 -4.39 16.70 10.30
N THR A 10 -3.29 16.74 9.55
CA THR A 10 -2.95 15.84 8.44
C THR A 10 -3.35 14.39 8.79
N GLY A 11 -4.16 13.77 7.94
CA GLY A 11 -4.67 12.42 8.12
C GLY A 11 -3.54 11.43 8.39
N GLY A 12 -3.55 10.82 9.57
CA GLY A 12 -2.54 9.85 9.97
C GLY A 12 -2.57 8.60 9.07
N THR A 13 -1.40 8.03 8.82
CA THR A 13 -1.16 6.78 8.05
C THR A 13 -2.06 5.60 8.43
N ARG A 14 -2.71 5.61 9.59
CA ARG A 14 -3.75 4.62 9.97
C ARG A 14 -4.94 4.61 8.99
N ALA A 15 -5.25 5.72 8.33
CA ALA A 15 -6.28 5.81 7.30
C ALA A 15 -5.93 5.07 5.99
N GLN A 16 -4.65 4.76 5.77
CA GLN A 16 -4.17 4.03 4.59
C GLN A 16 -4.08 2.51 4.83
N LEU A 17 -4.34 2.04 6.05
CA LEU A 17 -4.29 0.63 6.38
C LEU A 17 -5.55 -0.10 5.88
N PRO A 18 -5.47 -1.41 5.60
CA PRO A 18 -6.66 -2.22 5.38
C PRO A 18 -7.63 -2.14 6.57
N PRO A 19 -8.91 -2.53 6.40
CA PRO A 19 -9.87 -2.56 7.49
C PRO A 19 -9.30 -3.29 8.71
N CYS A 20 -9.34 -2.62 9.86
CA CYS A 20 -8.93 -3.19 11.14
C CYS A 20 -10.04 -4.10 11.66
N TYR A 21 -9.72 -5.37 11.90
CA TYR A 21 -10.65 -6.38 12.37
C TYR A 21 -10.64 -6.53 13.88
N TYR A 22 -9.47 -6.38 14.50
CA TYR A 22 -9.30 -6.47 15.93
C TYR A 22 -8.06 -5.71 16.37
N GLU A 23 -8.12 -5.10 17.55
CA GLU A 23 -7.02 -4.32 18.10
C GLU A 23 -6.95 -4.40 19.62
N GLY A 24 -5.74 -4.20 20.15
CA GLY A 24 -5.49 -4.26 21.57
C GLY A 24 -4.00 -4.33 21.88
N TYR A 25 -3.65 -4.19 23.16
CA TYR A 25 -2.27 -4.33 23.59
C TYR A 25 -1.83 -5.80 23.57
N LEU A 26 -0.65 -6.04 23.00
CA LEU A 26 0.07 -7.31 23.09
C LEU A 26 1.51 -7.03 23.52
N GLU A 27 2.06 -7.90 24.36
CA GLU A 27 3.50 -7.93 24.57
C GLU A 27 4.13 -8.87 23.54
N LYS A 28 5.05 -8.33 22.75
CA LYS A 28 5.79 -9.07 21.73
C LYS A 28 7.20 -9.34 22.20
N ARG A 29 7.69 -10.56 21.93
CA ARG A 29 9.09 -10.96 22.09
C ARG A 29 9.52 -11.79 20.89
N GLY A 30 10.46 -11.28 20.09
CA GLY A 30 11.06 -12.03 19.00
C GLY A 30 11.97 -13.16 19.47
N ALA A 31 12.26 -14.13 18.61
CA ALA A 31 13.10 -15.29 18.92
C ALA A 31 14.50 -14.94 19.48
N LYS A 32 15.08 -13.82 19.04
CA LYS A 32 16.41 -13.33 19.46
C LYS A 32 16.35 -12.23 20.53
N GLU A 33 15.15 -11.77 20.89
CA GLU A 33 14.96 -10.64 21.79
C GLU A 33 14.79 -11.12 23.24
N LYS A 34 15.61 -10.59 24.15
CA LYS A 34 15.52 -10.92 25.58
C LYS A 34 14.41 -10.15 26.30
N VAL A 35 13.98 -9.01 25.76
CA VAL A 35 13.02 -8.09 26.40
C VAL A 35 11.70 -8.13 25.65
N SER A 36 10.59 -8.33 26.36
CA SER A 36 9.24 -8.16 25.79
C SER A 36 8.88 -6.68 25.69
N ARG A 37 8.29 -6.27 24.57
CA ARG A 37 7.80 -4.92 24.34
C ARG A 37 6.28 -4.93 24.28
N ARG A 38 5.63 -4.13 25.12
CA ARG A 38 4.18 -3.91 25.07
C ARG A 38 3.88 -2.92 23.95
N LEU A 39 3.10 -3.35 22.96
CA LEU A 39 2.75 -2.59 21.77
C LEU A 39 1.24 -2.63 21.55
N TRP A 40 0.67 -1.52 21.07
CA TRP A 40 -0.69 -1.54 20.56
C TRP A 40 -0.69 -2.27 19.22
N THR A 41 -1.49 -3.32 19.09
CA THR A 41 -1.50 -4.16 17.90
C THR A 41 -2.85 -4.06 17.20
N CYS A 42 -2.83 -3.91 15.88
CA CYS A 42 -4.02 -3.91 15.04
C CYS A 42 -3.88 -5.04 14.00
N LEU A 43 -4.89 -5.90 13.90
CA LEU A 43 -5.02 -6.88 12.82
C LEU A 43 -5.78 -6.22 11.67
N CYS A 44 -5.08 -5.87 10.60
CA CYS A 44 -5.66 -5.22 9.43
C CYS A 44 -5.41 -6.07 8.18
N GLY A 45 -6.48 -6.54 7.52
CA GLY A 45 -6.32 -7.49 6.43
C GLY A 45 -5.60 -8.77 6.91
N ASN A 46 -4.56 -9.21 6.21
CA ASN A 46 -3.73 -10.37 6.57
C ASN A 46 -2.43 -9.98 7.30
N THR A 47 -2.39 -8.86 8.02
CA THR A 47 -1.16 -8.32 8.60
C THR A 47 -1.42 -7.75 9.99
N LEU A 48 -0.50 -8.03 10.92
CA LEU A 48 -0.47 -7.40 12.25
C LEU A 48 0.40 -6.15 12.18
N PHE A 49 -0.13 -5.01 12.61
CA PHE A 49 0.58 -3.74 12.72
C PHE A 49 0.79 -3.42 14.20
N PHE A 50 2.03 -3.09 14.58
CA PHE A 50 2.40 -2.79 15.96
C PHE A 50 2.77 -1.31 16.09
N PHE A 51 2.19 -0.64 17.08
CA PHE A 51 2.38 0.77 17.40
C PHE A 51 2.90 0.90 18.83
N ASN A 52 3.61 1.99 19.14
CA ASN A 52 4.01 2.23 20.52
C ASN A 52 2.79 2.54 21.41
N ASN A 53 1.80 3.26 20.86
CA ASN A 53 0.56 3.63 21.54
C ASN A 53 -0.66 3.54 20.61
N ALA A 54 -1.85 3.38 21.20
CA ALA A 54 -3.14 3.36 20.50
C ALA A 54 -3.48 4.65 19.73
N LYS A 55 -2.86 5.78 20.10
CA LYS A 55 -3.06 7.09 19.45
C LYS A 55 -2.07 7.37 18.32
N ASP A 56 -1.06 6.52 18.14
CA ASP A 56 -0.02 6.75 17.14
C ASP A 56 -0.59 6.56 15.73
N SER A 57 -0.15 7.40 14.80
CA SER A 57 -0.47 7.28 13.39
C SER A 57 0.44 6.28 12.67
N HIS A 58 1.68 6.11 13.14
CA HIS A 58 2.72 5.31 12.51
C HIS A 58 2.99 4.02 13.29
N TYR A 59 3.00 2.90 12.58
CA TYR A 59 3.42 1.62 13.16
C TYR A 59 4.95 1.56 13.23
N VAL A 60 5.47 0.93 14.27
CA VAL A 60 6.91 0.66 14.44
C VAL A 60 7.33 -0.66 13.82
N GLU A 61 6.39 -1.59 13.68
CA GLU A 61 6.63 -2.91 13.11
C GLU A 61 5.36 -3.44 12.45
N LYS A 62 5.52 -4.28 11.43
CA LYS A 62 4.42 -5.04 10.84
C LYS A 62 4.83 -6.50 10.63
N LEU A 63 3.87 -7.40 10.73
CA LEU A 63 4.05 -8.84 10.53
C LEU A 63 3.00 -9.36 9.57
N ASP A 64 3.43 -9.80 8.38
CA ASP A 64 2.57 -10.41 7.37
C ASP A 64 2.29 -11.88 7.73
N LEU A 65 1.01 -12.23 7.83
CA LEU A 65 0.55 -13.56 8.18
C LEU A 65 0.51 -14.52 6.97
N SER A 66 0.98 -14.12 5.79
CA SER A 66 1.02 -14.97 4.60
C SER A 66 1.91 -16.22 4.76
N ALA A 67 2.90 -16.15 5.65
CA ALA A 67 3.77 -17.26 6.02
C ALA A 67 3.39 -17.90 7.37
N PHE A 68 2.14 -17.74 7.81
CA PHE A 68 1.63 -18.36 9.03
C PHE A 68 1.69 -19.88 8.97
N VAL A 69 2.09 -20.51 10.09
CA VAL A 69 2.14 -21.98 10.24
C VAL A 69 1.18 -22.43 11.33
N SER A 70 1.30 -21.87 12.54
CA SER A 70 0.45 -22.27 13.68
C SER A 70 0.49 -21.22 14.78
N LEU A 71 -0.57 -21.17 15.59
CA LEU A 71 -0.65 -20.38 16.81
C LEU A 71 -1.03 -21.29 17.98
N ILE A 72 -0.09 -21.49 18.90
CA ILE A 72 -0.18 -22.49 19.98
C ILE A 72 -0.03 -21.79 21.33
N ASP A 73 -0.76 -22.25 22.34
CA ASP A 73 -0.62 -21.73 23.70
C ASP A 73 0.76 -22.10 24.28
N ASP A 74 1.44 -21.15 24.94
CA ASP A 74 2.68 -21.45 25.68
C ASP A 74 2.31 -22.04 27.04
N GLY A 75 2.37 -23.37 27.16
CA GLY A 75 2.09 -24.11 28.40
C GLY A 75 3.23 -24.11 29.42
N SER A 76 4.27 -23.29 29.22
CA SER A 76 5.39 -23.19 30.17
C SER A 76 4.88 -22.85 31.57
N ARG A 77 5.23 -23.70 32.56
CA ARG A 77 4.93 -23.54 33.99
C ARG A 77 5.76 -22.42 34.62
N ASP A 78 5.74 -21.25 34.01
CA ASP A 78 6.33 -20.06 34.58
C ASP A 78 5.43 -19.58 35.73
N ARG A 79 6.02 -19.12 36.84
CA ARG A 79 5.29 -18.82 38.10
C ARG A 79 4.23 -17.71 37.98
N ASN A 80 4.11 -17.09 36.80
CA ASN A 80 3.11 -16.08 36.51
C ASN A 80 1.88 -16.73 35.85
N LEU A 81 1.01 -17.30 36.69
CA LEU A 81 -0.22 -18.02 36.32
C LEU A 81 -1.22 -17.20 35.48
N GLU A 82 -0.99 -15.90 35.34
CA GLU A 82 -1.87 -14.94 34.66
C GLU A 82 -1.42 -14.56 33.23
N ALA A 83 -0.22 -14.97 32.81
CA ALA A 83 0.30 -14.54 31.52
C ALA A 83 -0.36 -15.34 30.38
N ALA A 84 -1.32 -14.73 29.68
CA ALA A 84 -2.03 -15.31 28.55
C ALA A 84 -1.14 -15.35 27.29
N ARG A 85 -0.10 -16.20 27.35
CA ARG A 85 0.95 -16.36 26.35
C ARG A 85 0.53 -17.29 25.21
N MET A 86 0.94 -16.94 24.01
CA MET A 86 0.78 -17.73 22.79
C MET A 86 2.01 -17.57 21.89
N ASN A 87 2.38 -18.64 21.19
CA ASN A 87 3.49 -18.70 20.27
C ASN A 87 2.97 -18.69 18.84
N LEU A 88 3.28 -17.62 18.12
CA LEU A 88 2.99 -17.45 16.71
C LEU A 88 4.16 -17.99 15.89
N ARG A 89 3.94 -19.11 15.22
CA ARG A 89 4.92 -19.76 14.35
C ARG A 89 4.70 -19.34 12.91
N MET A 90 5.75 -18.79 12.33
CA MET A 90 5.86 -18.40 10.93
C MET A 90 6.89 -19.33 10.26
N LYS A 91 6.94 -19.33 8.91
CA LYS A 91 7.99 -20.08 8.18
C LYS A 91 9.40 -19.63 8.52
N ASP A 92 9.57 -18.34 8.79
CA ASP A 92 10.89 -17.71 9.02
C ASP A 92 11.28 -17.64 10.51
N GLY A 93 10.43 -18.13 11.42
CA GLY A 93 10.72 -18.16 12.85
C GLY A 93 9.48 -18.14 13.75
N GLU A 94 9.72 -18.06 15.05
CA GLU A 94 8.69 -18.06 16.09
C GLU A 94 8.69 -16.74 16.86
N ILE A 95 7.50 -16.20 17.13
CA ILE A 95 7.29 -14.96 17.88
C ILE A 95 6.40 -15.28 19.08
N LYS A 96 6.83 -14.84 20.26
CA LYS A 96 6.02 -14.98 21.48
C LYS A 96 5.16 -13.74 21.65
N LEU A 97 3.86 -13.95 21.82
CA LEU A 97 2.87 -12.90 22.08
C LEU A 97 2.22 -13.16 23.43
N THR A 98 2.05 -12.12 24.25
CA THR A 98 1.33 -12.20 25.52
C THR A 98 0.16 -11.23 25.50
N ALA A 99 -1.05 -11.76 25.67
CA ALA A 99 -2.27 -10.98 25.79
C ALA A 99 -2.49 -10.52 27.25
N PRO A 100 -3.32 -9.49 27.49
CA PRO A 100 -3.57 -8.97 28.84
C PRO A 100 -4.31 -9.96 29.75
N ASN A 101 -5.10 -10.88 29.18
CA ASN A 101 -5.83 -11.93 29.90
C ASN A 101 -6.18 -13.09 28.95
N LEU A 102 -6.72 -14.18 29.52
CA LEU A 102 -7.07 -15.39 28.76
C LEU A 102 -8.14 -15.13 27.70
N GLU A 103 -9.16 -14.33 28.01
CA GLU A 103 -10.22 -13.98 27.04
C GLU A 103 -9.63 -13.27 25.81
N ALA A 104 -8.80 -12.26 26.03
CA ALA A 104 -8.14 -11.53 24.95
C ALA A 104 -7.25 -12.46 24.12
N ARG A 105 -6.57 -13.44 24.75
CA ARG A 105 -5.79 -14.45 24.02
C ARG A 105 -6.67 -15.30 23.11
N GLU A 106 -7.79 -15.82 23.61
CA GLU A 106 -8.73 -16.61 22.80
C GLU A 106 -9.30 -15.78 21.65
N LEU A 107 -9.62 -14.50 21.90
CA LEU A 107 -10.06 -13.58 20.85
C LEU A 107 -8.97 -13.38 19.79
N TRP A 108 -7.74 -13.05 20.19
CA TRP A 108 -6.61 -12.88 19.26
C TRP A 108 -6.39 -14.14 18.42
N LYS A 109 -6.43 -15.34 19.02
CA LYS A 109 -6.40 -16.60 18.27
C LYS A 109 -7.53 -16.70 17.28
N GLY A 110 -8.76 -16.43 17.72
CA GLY A 110 -9.96 -16.46 16.90
C GLY A 110 -9.87 -15.57 15.66
N PHE A 111 -9.47 -14.32 15.85
CA PHE A 111 -9.33 -13.35 14.75
C PHE A 111 -8.18 -13.71 13.80
N ILE A 112 -7.01 -14.11 14.31
CA ILE A 112 -5.87 -14.49 13.48
C ILE A 112 -6.21 -15.71 12.61
N TYR A 113 -6.72 -16.79 13.21
CA TYR A 113 -7.14 -17.97 12.44
C TYR A 113 -8.25 -17.63 11.44
N SER A 114 -9.20 -16.79 11.83
CA SER A 114 -10.30 -16.37 10.95
C SER A 114 -9.82 -15.67 9.69
N VAL A 115 -8.83 -14.81 9.81
CA VAL A 115 -8.24 -14.09 8.68
C VAL A 115 -7.35 -15.01 7.84
N VAL A 116 -6.50 -15.83 8.48
CA VAL A 116 -5.55 -16.69 7.76
C VAL A 116 -6.28 -17.78 6.98
N ASP A 117 -7.14 -18.54 7.67
CA ASP A 117 -7.85 -19.69 7.11
C ASP A 117 -9.15 -19.31 6.38
N LEU A 118 -9.56 -18.03 6.45
CA LEU A 118 -10.83 -17.54 5.91
C LEU A 118 -12.04 -18.35 6.39
N SER A 119 -11.99 -18.81 7.65
CA SER A 119 -13.03 -19.61 8.28
C SER A 119 -13.02 -19.41 9.79
N VAL A 120 -14.17 -19.51 10.44
CA VAL A 120 -14.24 -19.33 11.90
C VAL A 120 -13.74 -20.61 12.59
N PRO A 121 -12.73 -20.53 13.47
CA PRO A 121 -12.19 -21.70 14.14
C PRO A 121 -13.23 -22.32 15.08
N THR A 122 -13.46 -23.62 14.92
CA THR A 122 -14.41 -24.41 15.74
C THR A 122 -13.79 -24.92 17.04
N THR A 123 -12.47 -24.83 17.18
CA THR A 123 -11.70 -25.32 18.33
C THR A 123 -11.70 -24.36 19.52
N LEU A 124 -12.18 -23.13 19.35
CA LEU A 124 -12.21 -22.11 20.40
C LEU A 124 -13.59 -22.03 21.05
N THR A 125 -13.61 -21.89 22.39
CA THR A 125 -14.84 -21.71 23.17
C THR A 125 -15.30 -20.27 23.11
N LEU A 126 -15.94 -19.89 22.00
CA LEU A 126 -16.40 -18.53 21.74
C LEU A 126 -17.89 -18.36 22.04
N LEU A 127 -18.25 -17.19 22.56
CA LEU A 127 -19.64 -16.80 22.77
C LEU A 127 -20.36 -16.58 21.42
N PRO A 128 -21.69 -16.74 21.34
CA PRO A 128 -22.44 -16.57 20.09
C PRO A 128 -22.18 -15.22 19.40
N GLY A 129 -22.08 -14.14 20.18
CA GLY A 129 -21.73 -12.80 19.66
C GLY A 129 -20.32 -12.74 19.06
N GLN A 130 -19.33 -13.36 19.71
CA GLN A 130 -17.95 -13.42 19.21
C GLN A 130 -17.87 -14.23 17.92
N VAL A 131 -18.59 -15.34 17.83
CA VAL A 131 -18.69 -16.15 16.61
C VAL A 131 -19.30 -15.33 15.46
N HIS A 132 -20.35 -14.54 15.73
CA HIS A 132 -20.95 -13.68 14.74
C HIS A 132 -19.97 -12.64 14.19
N VAL A 133 -19.24 -11.95 15.08
CA VAL A 133 -18.21 -10.97 14.71
C VAL A 133 -17.11 -11.62 13.85
N LEU A 134 -16.64 -12.82 14.21
CA LEU A 134 -15.64 -13.52 13.39
C LEU A 134 -16.18 -13.88 12.00
N LYS A 135 -17.44 -14.30 11.88
CA LYS A 135 -18.06 -14.56 10.56
C LYS A 135 -18.08 -13.29 9.70
N GLU A 136 -18.40 -12.13 10.28
CA GLU A 136 -18.33 -10.87 9.55
C GLU A 136 -16.91 -10.54 9.10
N VAL A 137 -15.91 -10.75 9.96
CA VAL A 137 -14.50 -10.51 9.62
C VAL A 137 -14.05 -11.42 8.49
N VAL A 138 -14.40 -12.71 8.54
CA VAL A 138 -14.12 -13.66 7.45
C VAL A 138 -14.72 -13.19 6.14
N GLU A 139 -15.97 -12.72 6.13
CA GLU A 139 -16.59 -12.23 4.91
C GLU A 139 -15.97 -10.92 4.42
N LYS A 140 -15.67 -9.97 5.33
CA LYS A 140 -14.95 -8.73 5.00
C LYS A 140 -13.57 -9.03 4.40
N GLU A 141 -12.81 -9.97 4.95
CA GLU A 141 -11.50 -10.36 4.43
C GLU A 141 -11.63 -11.14 3.10
N ARG A 142 -12.65 -12.00 2.94
CA ARG A 142 -12.95 -12.66 1.66
C ARG A 142 -13.27 -11.64 0.58
N GLN A 143 -14.10 -10.65 0.88
CA GLN A 143 -14.42 -9.55 -0.02
C GLN A 143 -13.17 -8.74 -0.35
N ARG A 144 -12.35 -8.39 0.64
CA ARG A 144 -11.07 -7.69 0.41
C ARG A 144 -10.12 -8.49 -0.48
N ARG A 145 -9.96 -9.80 -0.24
CA ARG A 145 -9.12 -10.69 -1.09
C ARG A 145 -9.73 -10.90 -2.46
N ARG A 146 -11.07 -10.95 -2.60
CA ARG A 146 -11.75 -10.99 -3.90
C ARG A 146 -11.56 -9.68 -4.64
N ALA A 147 -11.70 -8.53 -3.98
CA ALA A 147 -11.48 -7.20 -4.52
C ALA A 147 -10.02 -7.00 -4.93
N ALA A 148 -9.06 -7.43 -4.11
CA ALA A 148 -7.64 -7.40 -4.47
C ALA A 148 -7.33 -8.35 -5.64
N ARG A 149 -7.92 -9.56 -5.66
CA ARG A 149 -7.80 -10.48 -6.80
C ARG A 149 -8.53 -10.01 -8.04
N SER A 150 -9.64 -9.28 -7.91
CA SER A 150 -10.34 -8.67 -9.03
C SER A 150 -9.63 -7.40 -9.47
N LEU A 151 -8.93 -6.67 -8.61
CA LEU A 151 -8.00 -5.62 -9.03
C LEU A 151 -6.78 -6.25 -9.76
N ALA A 152 -6.41 -7.48 -9.39
CA ALA A 152 -5.36 -8.25 -10.07
C ALA A 152 -5.85 -9.06 -11.30
N ARG A 153 -7.17 -9.22 -11.51
CA ARG A 153 -7.77 -10.08 -12.57
C ARG A 153 -8.83 -9.41 -13.43
N ALA A 154 -9.43 -8.32 -12.98
CA ALA A 154 -10.16 -7.36 -13.80
C ALA A 154 -9.14 -6.35 -14.33
N PRO A 155 -9.36 -5.77 -15.53
CA PRO A 155 -8.59 -4.61 -15.94
C PRO A 155 -8.76 -3.53 -14.87
N ALA A 156 -7.64 -3.01 -14.36
CA ALA A 156 -7.62 -2.01 -13.31
C ALA A 156 -8.49 -0.80 -13.70
N SER A 157 -9.53 -0.52 -12.91
CA SER A 157 -10.24 0.76 -12.99
C SER A 157 -9.39 1.86 -12.32
N PRO A 158 -9.52 3.12 -12.77
CA PRO A 158 -8.39 3.86 -13.35
C PRO A 158 -7.77 4.92 -12.43
N LEU A 159 -7.61 4.67 -11.12
CA LEU A 159 -7.14 5.74 -10.20
C LEU A 159 -6.10 5.32 -9.15
N SER A 160 -5.40 4.20 -9.32
CA SER A 160 -4.20 3.93 -8.50
C SER A 160 -2.99 4.70 -9.05
N VAL A 161 -3.03 6.02 -8.94
CA VAL A 161 -1.87 6.88 -9.17
C VAL A 161 -0.79 6.54 -8.12
N PRO A 162 0.51 6.44 -8.49
CA PRO A 162 1.59 6.18 -7.53
C PRO A 162 1.61 7.23 -6.41
N LEU A 163 2.16 6.87 -5.23
CA LEU A 163 2.21 7.75 -4.06
C LEU A 163 2.78 9.15 -4.40
N VAL A 164 2.09 10.16 -3.89
CA VAL A 164 2.49 11.58 -3.91
C VAL A 164 3.91 11.68 -3.32
N GLY A 165 4.89 11.93 -4.19
CA GLY A 165 6.32 12.01 -3.86
C GLY A 165 7.27 11.50 -4.95
N GLU A 166 6.80 10.68 -5.90
CA GLU A 166 7.64 10.06 -6.96
C GLU A 166 7.20 10.39 -8.40
N ILE A 167 6.28 11.35 -8.58
CA ILE A 167 5.66 11.66 -9.87
C ILE A 167 6.34 12.89 -10.50
N PRO A 168 6.88 12.79 -11.74
CA PRO A 168 7.52 13.91 -12.40
C PRO A 168 6.51 15.02 -12.74
N ALA A 169 6.97 16.27 -12.74
CA ALA A 169 6.12 17.46 -12.97
C ALA A 169 5.44 17.46 -14.36
N CYS A 170 5.97 16.70 -15.32
CA CYS A 170 5.36 16.49 -16.63
C CYS A 170 4.31 15.37 -16.65
N PHE A 171 3.90 14.84 -15.50
CA PHE A 171 2.77 13.93 -15.41
C PHE A 171 1.45 14.69 -15.51
N ARG A 172 0.58 14.24 -16.42
CA ARG A 172 -0.77 14.78 -16.58
C ARG A 172 -1.77 13.61 -16.55
N PRO A 173 -2.82 13.68 -15.70
CA PRO A 173 -3.84 12.64 -15.60
C PRO A 173 -4.84 12.71 -16.77
N VAL A 174 -4.34 12.58 -17.99
CA VAL A 174 -5.10 12.75 -19.23
C VAL A 174 -5.04 11.52 -20.11
N SER A 175 -6.04 11.35 -20.97
CA SER A 175 -6.07 10.28 -21.97
C SER A 175 -5.04 10.47 -23.08
N ARG A 176 -4.91 9.47 -23.97
CA ARG A 176 -4.04 9.54 -25.15
C ARG A 176 -4.35 10.75 -26.02
N THR A 177 -5.62 10.93 -26.37
CA THR A 177 -6.07 11.99 -27.27
C THR A 177 -5.96 13.37 -26.61
N GLU A 178 -6.31 13.48 -25.33
CA GLU A 178 -6.14 14.73 -24.59
C GLU A 178 -4.66 15.14 -24.47
N ALA A 179 -3.75 14.18 -24.31
CA ALA A 179 -2.31 14.47 -24.32
C ALA A 179 -1.80 14.97 -25.67
N GLU A 180 -2.28 14.40 -26.78
CA GLU A 180 -1.96 14.90 -28.13
C GLU A 180 -2.45 16.34 -28.27
N VAL A 181 -3.68 16.62 -27.86
CA VAL A 181 -4.27 17.97 -27.88
C VAL A 181 -3.49 18.95 -27.00
N LEU A 182 -3.06 18.54 -25.80
CA LEU A 182 -2.29 19.41 -24.90
C LEU A 182 -0.94 19.80 -25.49
N LEU A 183 -0.20 18.83 -26.05
CA LEU A 183 1.09 19.10 -26.68
C LEU A 183 0.94 19.92 -27.97
N GLU A 184 -0.18 19.76 -28.70
CA GLU A 184 -0.48 20.57 -29.89
C GLU A 184 -0.83 22.02 -29.54
N ARG A 185 -1.61 22.22 -28.47
CA ARG A 185 -2.08 23.55 -28.07
C ARG A 185 -1.01 24.40 -27.39
N HIS A 186 0.00 23.77 -26.78
CA HIS A 186 1.01 24.43 -25.97
C HIS A 186 2.42 23.99 -26.38
N PRO A 187 2.87 24.27 -27.62
CA PRO A 187 4.18 23.83 -28.11
C PRO A 187 5.36 24.44 -27.33
N ASP A 188 5.17 25.61 -26.72
CA ASP A 188 6.21 26.31 -25.94
C ASP A 188 6.42 25.72 -24.54
N CYS A 189 5.49 24.88 -24.06
CA CYS A 189 5.54 24.32 -22.72
C CYS A 189 6.29 22.99 -22.65
N GLY A 190 7.00 22.60 -23.72
CA GLY A 190 7.62 21.28 -23.87
C GLY A 190 6.80 20.35 -24.77
N ASN A 191 7.41 19.25 -25.20
CA ASN A 191 6.86 18.38 -26.24
C ASN A 191 6.75 16.91 -25.81
N MET A 192 6.84 16.64 -24.50
CA MET A 192 6.75 15.29 -23.94
C MET A 192 6.05 15.29 -22.58
N LEU A 193 5.02 14.47 -22.40
CA LEU A 193 4.34 14.33 -21.10
C LEU A 193 4.15 12.86 -20.71
N LEU A 194 4.13 12.60 -19.40
CA LEU A 194 3.80 11.31 -18.82
C LEU A 194 2.30 11.26 -18.53
N ARG A 195 1.64 10.14 -18.82
CA ARG A 195 0.21 9.97 -18.55
C ARG A 195 -0.14 8.52 -18.23
N PRO A 196 -1.35 8.26 -17.71
CA PRO A 196 -1.89 6.90 -17.68
C PRO A 196 -1.96 6.26 -19.07
N GLY A 197 -1.60 4.98 -19.16
CA GLY A 197 -1.74 4.15 -20.37
C GLY A 197 -3.21 3.84 -20.68
N ARG A 198 -3.46 3.31 -21.89
CA ARG A 198 -4.84 2.98 -22.34
C ARG A 198 -5.47 1.84 -21.54
N ASP A 199 -4.66 1.01 -20.90
CA ASP A 199 -5.04 -0.17 -20.12
C ASP A 199 -5.16 0.10 -18.61
N GLY A 200 -5.08 1.37 -18.17
CA GLY A 200 -5.31 1.80 -16.79
C GLY A 200 -4.30 1.27 -15.76
N SER A 201 -3.31 0.49 -16.20
CA SER A 201 -2.33 -0.21 -15.34
C SER A 201 -0.89 0.01 -15.79
N SER A 202 -0.67 0.45 -17.03
CA SER A 202 0.62 0.94 -17.50
C SER A 202 0.65 2.47 -17.52
N LEU A 203 1.85 3.03 -17.55
CA LEU A 203 2.06 4.43 -17.85
C LEU A 203 2.44 4.56 -19.33
N ALA A 204 2.28 5.75 -19.89
CA ALA A 204 2.74 6.04 -21.24
C ALA A 204 3.35 7.43 -21.29
N VAL A 205 4.42 7.56 -22.06
CA VAL A 205 4.98 8.86 -22.44
C VAL A 205 4.44 9.22 -23.81
N THR A 206 3.71 10.32 -23.92
CA THR A 206 3.33 10.90 -25.22
C THR A 206 4.35 11.97 -25.60
N THR A 207 4.85 11.92 -26.83
CA THR A 207 5.75 12.93 -27.39
C THR A 207 5.16 13.53 -28.65
N ARG A 208 5.43 14.81 -28.91
CA ARG A 208 5.14 15.53 -30.14
C ARG A 208 6.44 15.98 -30.79
N GLN A 209 6.59 15.78 -32.09
CA GLN A 209 7.72 16.27 -32.87
C GLN A 209 7.25 16.82 -34.20
N ASP A 210 7.88 17.90 -34.65
CA ASP A 210 7.56 18.55 -35.92
C ASP A 210 8.44 17.95 -37.05
N LEU A 211 7.95 16.89 -37.68
CA LEU A 211 8.61 16.17 -38.77
C LEU A 211 7.68 16.15 -39.99
N ASN A 212 7.72 17.23 -40.79
CA ASN A 212 6.78 17.47 -41.91
C ASN A 212 5.31 17.52 -41.46
N GLY A 213 5.07 18.06 -40.27
CA GLY A 213 3.78 18.11 -39.59
C GLY A 213 3.92 17.61 -38.14
N SER A 214 2.86 17.79 -37.35
CA SER A 214 2.82 17.32 -35.96
C SER A 214 2.74 15.79 -35.92
N VAL A 215 3.83 15.15 -35.51
CA VAL A 215 3.91 13.69 -35.34
C VAL A 215 3.89 13.34 -33.86
N PHE A 216 2.92 12.50 -33.48
CA PHE A 216 2.78 12.00 -32.12
C PHE A 216 3.28 10.56 -31.98
N ARG A 217 4.05 10.29 -30.92
CA ARG A 217 4.45 8.93 -30.53
C ARG A 217 4.05 8.67 -29.09
N HIS A 218 3.78 7.40 -28.77
CA HIS A 218 3.42 6.98 -27.43
C HIS A 218 4.24 5.77 -27.03
N TYR A 219 5.05 5.94 -26.01
CA TYR A 219 5.93 4.91 -25.49
C TYR A 219 5.31 4.31 -24.24
N ARG A 220 5.22 2.98 -24.20
CA ARG A 220 4.69 2.28 -23.03
C ARG A 220 5.75 2.26 -21.93
N VAL A 221 5.33 2.56 -20.71
CA VAL A 221 6.15 2.46 -19.50
C VAL A 221 5.52 1.41 -18.58
N THR A 222 6.25 0.33 -18.33
CA THR A 222 5.79 -0.79 -17.48
C THR A 222 6.57 -0.81 -16.17
N GLN A 223 5.88 -1.03 -15.05
CA GLN A 223 6.53 -1.20 -13.74
C GLN A 223 7.00 -2.65 -13.58
N LYS A 224 8.23 -2.85 -13.10
CA LYS A 224 8.78 -4.18 -12.80
C LYS A 224 8.23 -4.71 -11.47
N LEU A 225 8.08 -6.03 -11.38
CA LEU A 225 7.65 -6.74 -10.17
C LEU A 225 8.60 -6.55 -8.97
N GLN A 226 9.88 -6.24 -9.21
CA GLN A 226 10.91 -6.03 -8.18
C GLN A 226 11.16 -4.53 -7.88
N GLY A 227 10.34 -3.62 -8.42
CA GLY A 227 10.56 -2.17 -8.38
C GLY A 227 11.27 -1.64 -9.62
N GLY A 228 11.05 -0.36 -9.92
CA GLY A 228 11.51 0.31 -11.13
C GLY A 228 10.58 0.17 -12.34
N TYR A 229 10.98 0.80 -13.45
CA TYR A 229 10.22 0.97 -14.68
C TYR A 229 11.02 0.50 -15.90
N ILE A 230 10.31 0.18 -16.97
CA ILE A 230 10.89 -0.13 -18.28
C ILE A 230 10.16 0.71 -19.32
N ILE A 231 10.92 1.35 -20.21
CA ILE A 231 10.37 2.06 -21.36
C ILE A 231 10.51 1.20 -22.61
N ASP A 232 9.41 0.96 -23.29
CA ASP A 232 9.35 0.24 -24.56
C ASP A 232 9.58 1.22 -25.73
N VAL A 233 10.85 1.62 -25.92
CA VAL A 233 11.27 2.56 -26.98
C VAL A 233 11.94 1.83 -28.14
N GLU A 234 12.82 0.87 -27.84
CA GLU A 234 13.53 -0.02 -28.78
C GLU A 234 14.42 -1.00 -28.01
N ASN A 235 14.76 -2.16 -28.59
CA ASN A 235 15.61 -3.16 -27.95
C ASN A 235 17.09 -2.69 -27.89
N PRO A 236 17.78 -2.82 -26.73
CA PRO A 236 17.30 -3.36 -25.46
C PRO A 236 16.49 -2.34 -24.64
N GLN A 237 15.43 -2.84 -24.00
CA GLN A 237 14.57 -2.11 -23.08
C GLN A 237 15.37 -1.40 -21.98
N ILE A 238 15.10 -0.11 -21.75
CA ILE A 238 15.86 0.73 -20.80
C ILE A 238 15.27 0.55 -19.39
N PRO A 239 15.99 -0.05 -18.44
CA PRO A 239 15.55 -0.15 -17.05
C PRO A 239 15.78 1.17 -16.32
N CYS A 240 14.72 1.73 -15.74
CA CYS A 240 14.75 3.01 -15.03
C CYS A 240 14.35 2.78 -13.55
N PRO A 241 15.13 3.21 -12.55
CA PRO A 241 14.76 3.06 -11.14
C PRO A 241 13.48 3.83 -10.76
N THR A 242 13.27 5.02 -11.32
CA THR A 242 12.13 5.90 -11.04
C THR A 242 11.45 6.44 -12.30
N LEU A 243 10.29 7.09 -12.15
CA LEU A 243 9.64 7.81 -13.25
C LEU A 243 10.41 9.06 -13.69
N TYR A 244 11.19 9.66 -12.80
CA TYR A 244 12.10 10.75 -13.18
C TYR A 244 13.19 10.23 -14.11
N ASP A 245 13.76 9.07 -13.81
CA ASP A 245 14.77 8.43 -14.66
C ASP A 245 14.21 8.05 -16.02
N VAL A 246 12.92 7.69 -16.09
CA VAL A 246 12.23 7.45 -17.37
C VAL A 246 12.24 8.70 -18.26
N ILE A 247 11.93 9.85 -17.67
CA ILE A 247 11.89 11.12 -18.38
C ILE A 247 13.30 11.58 -18.76
N ASN A 248 14.25 11.53 -17.82
CA ASN A 248 15.64 11.90 -18.05
C ASN A 248 16.28 11.03 -19.15
N ALA A 249 16.03 9.71 -19.14
CA ALA A 249 16.55 8.82 -20.18
C ALA A 249 16.06 9.20 -21.58
N LEU A 250 14.82 9.65 -21.73
CA LEU A 250 14.29 10.12 -23.03
C LEU A 250 14.89 11.46 -23.46
N VAL A 251 15.08 12.39 -22.51
CA VAL A 251 15.76 13.68 -22.77
C VAL A 251 17.21 13.42 -23.23
N GLU A 252 17.95 12.61 -22.49
CA GLU A 252 19.35 12.27 -22.79
C GLU A 252 19.49 11.55 -24.13
N LYS A 253 18.67 10.51 -24.36
CA LYS A 253 18.72 9.71 -25.61
C LYS A 253 18.38 10.55 -26.85
N THR A 254 17.58 11.60 -26.69
CA THR A 254 17.22 12.51 -27.78
C THR A 254 18.05 13.80 -27.80
N ALA A 255 19.13 13.87 -27.02
CA ALA A 255 20.01 15.03 -26.91
C ALA A 255 19.25 16.35 -26.64
N GLY A 256 18.20 16.28 -25.81
CA GLY A 256 17.35 17.42 -25.44
C GLY A 256 16.26 17.78 -26.45
N THR A 257 16.10 17.02 -27.54
CA THR A 257 15.01 17.25 -28.52
C THR A 257 13.64 17.00 -27.90
N LEU A 258 13.52 16.02 -26.99
CA LEU A 258 12.35 15.85 -26.15
C LEU A 258 12.56 16.61 -24.85
N GLN A 259 11.58 17.44 -24.50
CA GLN A 259 11.56 18.26 -23.30
C GLN A 259 10.27 18.01 -22.51
N PRO A 260 10.38 17.82 -21.18
CA PRO A 260 9.22 17.59 -20.33
C PRO A 260 8.20 18.73 -20.43
N PHE A 261 6.93 18.38 -20.54
CA PHE A 261 5.83 19.33 -20.63
C PHE A 261 5.52 19.93 -19.26
N LEU A 262 5.72 21.22 -19.11
CA LEU A 262 5.48 21.97 -17.88
C LEU A 262 4.51 23.11 -18.18
N LEU A 263 3.23 22.88 -17.86
CA LEU A 263 2.21 23.91 -17.89
C LEU A 263 2.10 24.49 -16.48
N GLU A 264 2.55 25.73 -16.29
CA GLU A 264 2.29 26.49 -15.06
C GLU A 264 0.77 26.69 -14.94
N GLU A 265 0.18 26.12 -13.90
CA GLU A 265 -1.23 26.38 -13.60
C GLU A 265 -1.32 27.81 -13.02
N PRO A 266 -2.16 28.69 -13.59
CA PRO A 266 -2.33 30.02 -13.03
C PRO A 266 -2.84 29.89 -11.60
N TYR A 267 -2.19 30.61 -10.68
CA TYR A 267 -2.56 30.71 -9.26
C TYR A 267 -4.09 30.74 -9.09
N GLU A 268 -4.68 29.66 -8.58
CA GLU A 268 -6.02 29.75 -8.01
C GLU A 268 -5.89 30.55 -6.70
N GLU A 269 -6.10 31.87 -6.80
CA GLU A 269 -6.40 32.73 -5.66
C GLU A 269 -7.62 32.15 -4.94
N ASN A 270 -7.37 31.42 -3.86
CA ASN A 270 -8.40 31.04 -2.90
C ASN A 270 -8.90 32.33 -2.21
N ILE A 271 -10.00 32.90 -2.71
CA ILE A 271 -10.80 33.93 -2.01
C ILE A 271 -11.94 33.23 -1.26
#